data_AF-A0A964EA27-F1
#
_entry.id   AF-A0A964EA27-F1
#
_cell.length_a   1.000
_cell.length_b   1.000
_cell.length_c   1.000
_cell.angle_alpha   90.00
_cell.angle_beta   90.00
_cell.angle_gamma   90.00
#
_symmetry.space_group_name_H-M   'P 1'
#
loop_
_entity.id
_entity.type
_entity.pdbx_description
1 polymer ?
#
loop_
_entity_poly.entity_id
_entity_poly.type
_entity_poly.pdbx_seq_one_letter_code
_entity_poly.pdbx_strand_id
1 'polypeptide(L)'
;MNTSKGWYNTVLQINNELESRAKSDHKHPLDLLLMEQTNTLIQLFNDCEFVGFSKTDPEAETIVSNALVNVQNSLSDKMDFVPENPFFNLYLGLLYLEKVLQLIKQEYESNLNTTLEHLESIIYNSNDYQNLVEVSRSIGRRIINEQQHPEFGKLKQHIAEQLEYIERTNRTEKTLPPQQTEKPKPEQETPKTFDELFHNIELVQPSIDILKEIEPPLIDTDYNYIGRLKGIICVWIDELQRQGIVKHYSDRKIFASLIPQKIKRFSIDESMFGKYQSKAENNYRTDIKTKVSKIKLSQNSQ
;
A
#
# COMPACT_ATOMS: atom_id res chain seq x y z
N MET A 1 35.43 -16.07 -6.12
CA MET A 1 34.60 -15.29 -5.17
C MET A 1 33.34 -16.09 -4.94
N ASN A 2 33.23 -16.77 -3.79
CA ASN A 2 32.03 -17.51 -3.39
C ASN A 2 30.94 -16.48 -3.06
N THR A 3 29.97 -16.31 -3.95
CA THR A 3 28.68 -15.70 -3.60
C THR A 3 28.12 -16.51 -2.44
N SER A 4 27.83 -15.90 -1.29
CA SER A 4 27.24 -16.63 -0.17
C SER A 4 25.97 -17.32 -0.67
N LYS A 5 25.99 -18.66 -0.69
CA LYS A 5 24.79 -19.43 -1.01
C LYS A 5 23.94 -19.34 0.24
N GLY A 6 22.94 -18.46 0.23
CA GLY A 6 22.02 -18.28 1.34
C GLY A 6 21.46 -19.62 1.85
N TRP A 7 21.12 -19.68 3.14
CA TRP A 7 20.75 -20.91 3.86
C TRP A 7 19.71 -21.78 3.12
N TYR A 8 18.70 -21.16 2.51
CA TYR A 8 17.69 -21.87 1.71
C TYR A 8 18.30 -22.64 0.52
N ASN A 9 19.19 -22.00 -0.24
CA ASN A 9 19.86 -22.65 -1.38
C ASN A 9 20.78 -23.78 -0.92
N THR A 10 21.40 -23.62 0.24
CA THR A 10 22.24 -24.67 0.86
C THR A 10 21.40 -25.89 1.25
N VAL A 11 20.25 -25.69 1.90
CA VAL A 11 19.32 -26.78 2.25
C VAL A 11 18.78 -27.48 0.99
N LEU A 12 18.40 -26.71 -0.04
CA LEU A 12 17.96 -27.26 -1.33
C LEU A 12 19.05 -28.11 -1.99
N GLN A 13 20.30 -27.64 -1.97
CA GLN A 13 21.43 -28.39 -2.52
C GLN A 13 21.62 -29.72 -1.78
N ILE A 14 21.60 -29.70 -0.43
CA ILE A 14 21.72 -30.91 0.38
C ILE A 14 20.58 -31.90 0.06
N ASN A 15 19.34 -31.41 -0.05
CA ASN A 15 18.19 -32.25 -0.39
C ASN A 15 18.37 -32.93 -1.76
N ASN A 16 18.76 -32.18 -2.79
CA ASN A 16 19.00 -32.72 -4.13
C ASN A 16 20.12 -33.78 -4.16
N GLU A 17 21.17 -33.58 -3.38
CA GLU A 17 22.27 -34.55 -3.22
C GLU A 17 21.80 -35.83 -2.51
N LEU A 18 20.92 -35.70 -1.50
CA LEU A 18 20.32 -36.84 -0.79
C LEU A 18 19.36 -37.62 -1.71
N GLU A 19 18.53 -36.94 -2.49
CA GLU A 19 17.65 -37.58 -3.49
C GLU A 19 18.44 -38.36 -4.54
N SER A 20 19.58 -37.79 -4.97
CA SER A 20 20.47 -38.45 -5.93
C SER A 20 21.08 -39.72 -5.34
N ARG A 21 21.52 -39.67 -4.07
CA ARG A 21 22.04 -40.83 -3.34
C ARG A 21 20.96 -41.88 -3.07
N ALA A 22 19.73 -41.46 -2.80
CA ALA A 22 18.61 -42.36 -2.54
C ALA A 22 18.23 -43.23 -3.75
N LYS A 23 18.61 -42.82 -4.97
CA LYS A 23 18.46 -43.57 -6.22
C LYS A 23 19.64 -44.52 -6.50
N SER A 24 20.70 -44.47 -5.71
CA SER A 24 21.87 -45.35 -5.85
C SER A 24 21.70 -46.64 -5.05
N ASP A 25 22.40 -47.71 -5.46
CA ASP A 25 22.37 -49.01 -4.77
C ASP A 25 23.01 -48.98 -3.37
N HIS A 26 23.71 -47.89 -3.00
CA HIS A 26 24.46 -47.76 -1.75
C HIS A 26 23.83 -46.72 -0.83
N LYS A 27 22.59 -46.98 -0.40
CA LYS A 27 21.83 -46.05 0.44
C LYS A 27 22.30 -46.08 1.89
N HIS A 28 22.74 -44.94 2.42
CA HIS A 28 23.08 -44.86 3.85
C HIS A 28 21.79 -44.73 4.68
N PRO A 29 21.63 -45.44 5.82
CA PRO A 29 20.41 -45.36 6.62
C PRO A 29 20.05 -43.93 7.07
N LEU A 30 21.07 -43.09 7.32
CA LEU A 30 20.86 -41.67 7.69
C LEU A 30 20.43 -40.77 6.53
N ASP A 31 20.56 -41.20 5.27
CA ASP A 31 20.15 -40.36 4.14
C ASP A 31 18.64 -40.08 4.18
N LEU A 32 17.84 -41.06 4.65
CA LEU A 32 16.39 -40.88 4.83
C LEU A 32 16.06 -39.86 5.92
N LEU A 33 16.74 -39.94 7.07
CA LEU A 33 16.54 -39.02 8.19
C LEU A 33 16.93 -37.59 7.80
N LEU A 34 18.07 -37.43 7.11
CA LEU A 34 18.53 -36.14 6.62
C LEU A 34 17.56 -35.57 5.57
N MET A 35 17.01 -36.41 4.69
CA MET A 35 16.07 -35.98 3.66
C MET A 35 14.73 -35.53 4.26
N GLU A 36 14.23 -36.23 5.28
CA GLU A 36 13.06 -35.79 6.05
C GLU A 36 13.32 -34.42 6.69
N GLN A 37 14.47 -34.26 7.33
CA GLN A 37 14.86 -33.00 7.97
C GLN A 37 14.99 -31.85 6.95
N THR A 38 15.61 -32.07 5.79
CA THR A 38 15.73 -31.03 4.76
C THR A 38 14.38 -30.65 4.16
N ASN A 39 13.46 -31.60 3.99
CA ASN A 39 12.10 -31.31 3.56
C ASN A 39 11.35 -30.45 4.57
N THR A 40 11.46 -30.77 5.87
CA THR A 40 10.90 -29.95 6.96
C THR A 40 11.47 -28.53 6.92
N LEU A 41 12.77 -28.36 6.72
CA LEU A 41 13.41 -27.06 6.61
C LEU A 41 12.95 -26.27 5.39
N ILE A 42 12.81 -26.92 4.22
CA ILE A 42 12.28 -26.27 3.01
C ILE A 42 10.86 -25.77 3.26
N GLN A 43 10.02 -26.58 3.91
CA GLN A 43 8.68 -26.16 4.29
C GLN A 43 8.71 -24.98 5.27
N LEU A 44 9.56 -25.03 6.29
CA LEU A 44 9.71 -23.92 7.25
C LEU A 44 10.19 -22.63 6.59
N PHE A 45 11.10 -22.68 5.62
CA PHE A 45 11.49 -21.50 4.85
C PHE A 45 10.31 -20.92 4.07
N ASN A 46 9.46 -21.76 3.49
CA ASN A 46 8.25 -21.31 2.80
C ASN A 46 7.22 -20.72 3.79
N ASP A 47 7.07 -21.31 4.97
CA ASP A 47 6.21 -20.79 6.03
C ASP A 47 6.73 -19.44 6.56
N CYS A 48 8.04 -19.29 6.74
CA CYS A 48 8.67 -18.02 7.11
C CYS A 48 8.43 -16.95 6.03
N GLU A 49 8.61 -17.30 4.76
CA GLU A 49 8.33 -16.41 3.62
C GLU A 49 6.86 -15.97 3.58
N PHE A 50 5.95 -16.90 3.88
CA PHE A 50 4.52 -16.64 3.98
C PHE A 50 4.16 -15.62 5.07
N VAL A 51 4.85 -15.66 6.22
CA VAL A 51 4.64 -14.68 7.32
C VAL A 51 5.47 -13.41 7.17
N GLY A 52 6.21 -13.27 6.07
CA GLY A 52 6.90 -12.05 5.69
C GLY A 52 8.41 -12.03 5.92
N PHE A 53 9.02 -13.18 6.20
CA PHE A 53 10.48 -13.31 6.26
C PHE A 53 11.03 -13.80 4.91
N SER A 54 11.47 -12.88 4.06
CA SER A 54 11.96 -13.21 2.71
C SER A 54 13.27 -13.99 2.76
N LYS A 55 13.26 -15.23 2.26
CA LYS A 55 14.45 -16.11 2.19
C LYS A 55 15.48 -15.67 1.14
N THR A 56 15.15 -14.71 0.28
CA THR A 56 16.05 -14.14 -0.74
C THR A 56 16.66 -12.81 -0.32
N ASP A 57 16.24 -12.25 0.82
CA ASP A 57 16.78 -11.00 1.36
C ASP A 57 18.20 -11.20 1.92
N PRO A 58 19.19 -10.38 1.54
CA PRO A 58 20.53 -10.40 2.16
C PRO A 58 20.52 -10.27 3.69
N GLU A 59 19.54 -9.56 4.27
CA GLU A 59 19.41 -9.42 5.72
C GLU A 59 18.95 -10.72 6.39
N ALA A 60 18.18 -11.55 5.69
CA ALA A 60 17.70 -12.82 6.21
C ALA A 60 18.85 -13.78 6.54
N GLU A 61 19.92 -13.79 5.73
CA GLU A 61 21.12 -14.58 5.99
C GLU A 61 21.79 -14.15 7.31
N THR A 62 21.87 -12.84 7.55
CA THR A 62 22.45 -12.26 8.76
C THR A 62 21.61 -12.62 9.99
N ILE A 63 20.28 -12.49 9.90
CA ILE A 63 19.35 -12.82 10.98
C ILE A 63 19.45 -14.30 11.36
N VAL A 64 19.38 -15.20 10.37
CA VAL A 64 19.48 -16.65 10.61
C VAL A 64 20.82 -16.99 11.25
N SER A 65 21.92 -16.43 10.76
CA SER A 65 23.27 -16.73 11.27
C SER A 65 23.44 -16.26 12.72
N ASN A 66 22.97 -15.06 13.06
CA ASN A 66 23.02 -14.55 14.42
C ASN A 66 22.15 -15.38 15.38
N ALA A 67 20.94 -15.73 14.95
CA ALA A 67 20.04 -16.58 15.74
C ALA A 67 20.63 -17.99 15.94
N LEU A 68 21.30 -18.54 14.93
CA LEU A 68 21.96 -19.84 14.99
C LEU A 68 23.05 -19.87 16.06
N VAL A 69 23.91 -18.85 16.12
CA VAL A 69 24.94 -18.72 17.16
C VAL A 69 24.31 -18.71 18.55
N ASN A 70 23.21 -17.99 18.73
CA ASN A 70 22.50 -17.93 20.02
C ASN A 70 21.89 -19.28 20.43
N VAL A 71 21.24 -19.97 19.48
CA VAL A 71 20.65 -21.30 19.73
C VAL A 71 21.75 -22.31 20.06
N GLN A 72 22.86 -22.30 19.31
CA GLN A 72 24.01 -23.18 19.54
C GLN A 72 24.61 -22.98 20.93
N ASN A 73 24.86 -21.73 21.33
CA ASN A 73 25.39 -21.41 22.65
C ASN A 73 24.45 -21.88 23.77
N SER A 74 23.13 -21.75 23.58
CA SER A 74 22.14 -22.17 24.59
C SER A 74 22.03 -23.70 24.78
N LEU A 75 22.47 -24.47 23.79
CA LEU A 75 22.39 -25.93 23.75
C LEU A 75 23.74 -26.61 24.01
N SER A 76 24.85 -25.93 23.69
CA SER A 76 26.22 -26.44 23.92
C SER A 76 26.48 -26.74 25.40
N ASP A 77 25.93 -25.95 26.31
CA ASP A 77 26.05 -26.16 27.76
C ASP A 77 25.28 -27.40 28.27
N LYS A 78 24.48 -28.05 27.41
CA LYS A 78 23.59 -29.16 27.76
C LYS A 78 23.95 -30.49 27.09
N MET A 79 24.94 -30.51 26.20
CA MET A 79 25.37 -31.72 25.50
C MET A 79 26.71 -32.21 26.04
N ASP A 80 26.68 -33.20 26.94
CA ASP A 80 27.88 -33.82 27.52
C ASP A 80 28.65 -34.70 26.50
N PHE A 81 28.07 -34.97 25.33
CA PHE A 81 28.67 -35.81 24.31
C PHE A 81 28.22 -35.40 22.90
N VAL A 82 29.19 -35.07 22.04
CA VAL A 82 28.99 -34.84 20.60
C VAL A 82 29.88 -35.83 19.84
N PRO A 83 29.31 -36.86 19.19
CA PRO A 83 30.08 -37.79 18.38
C PRO A 83 30.81 -37.07 17.23
N GLU A 84 32.08 -37.40 16.97
CA GLU A 84 32.87 -36.89 15.83
C GLU A 84 32.46 -37.52 14.49
N ASN A 85 31.15 -37.65 14.23
CA ASN A 85 30.63 -38.16 12.96
C ASN A 85 30.15 -36.98 12.08
N PRO A 86 30.65 -36.82 10.84
CA PRO A 86 30.27 -35.71 9.98
C PRO A 86 28.77 -35.68 9.62
N PHE A 87 28.11 -36.85 9.51
CA PHE A 87 26.66 -36.92 9.30
C PHE A 87 25.88 -36.47 10.54
N PHE A 88 26.38 -36.81 11.72
CA PHE A 88 25.79 -36.36 12.98
C PHE A 88 25.90 -34.83 13.11
N ASN A 89 27.05 -34.25 12.79
CA ASN A 89 27.25 -32.80 12.80
C ASN A 89 26.35 -32.08 11.78
N LEU A 90 26.19 -32.64 10.58
CA LEU A 90 25.24 -32.11 9.59
C LEU A 90 23.81 -32.15 10.12
N TYR A 91 23.37 -33.30 10.63
CA TYR A 91 22.03 -33.46 11.19
C TYR A 91 21.76 -32.47 12.34
N LEU A 92 22.72 -32.35 13.26
CA LEU A 92 22.64 -31.40 14.37
C LEU A 92 22.56 -29.95 13.89
N GLY A 93 23.34 -29.58 12.87
CA GLY A 93 23.27 -28.27 12.22
C GLY A 93 21.89 -27.99 11.61
N LEU A 94 21.28 -28.98 10.95
CA LEU A 94 19.93 -28.88 10.40
C LEU A 94 18.85 -28.74 11.49
N LEU A 95 19.00 -29.42 12.64
CA LEU A 95 18.10 -29.27 13.79
C LEU A 95 18.19 -27.86 14.41
N TYR A 96 19.40 -27.31 14.54
CA TYR A 96 19.56 -25.94 15.02
C TYR A 96 18.93 -24.93 14.08
N LEU A 97 19.10 -25.12 12.77
CA LEU A 97 18.46 -24.27 11.76
C LEU A 97 16.92 -24.37 11.84
N GLU A 98 16.38 -25.57 12.06
CA GLU A 98 14.94 -25.77 12.25
C GLU A 98 14.42 -24.95 13.42
N LYS A 99 15.12 -25.01 14.56
CA LYS A 99 14.74 -24.27 15.76
C LYS A 99 14.77 -22.75 15.54
N VAL A 100 15.80 -22.26 14.83
CA VAL A 100 15.90 -20.85 14.45
C VAL A 100 14.72 -20.43 13.57
N LEU A 101 14.39 -21.20 12.53
CA LEU A 101 13.27 -20.88 11.63
C LEU A 101 11.93 -20.90 12.37
N GLN A 102 11.72 -21.84 13.29
CA GLN A 102 10.53 -21.84 14.15
C GLN A 102 10.41 -20.58 15.01
N LEU A 103 11.52 -20.10 15.59
CA LEU A 103 11.53 -18.86 16.37
C LEU A 103 11.24 -17.64 15.50
N ILE A 104 11.85 -17.56 14.31
CA ILE A 104 11.59 -16.49 13.34
C ILE A 104 10.12 -16.50 12.93
N LYS A 105 9.58 -17.66 12.53
CA LYS A 105 8.17 -17.82 12.17
C LYS A 105 7.26 -17.33 13.29
N GLN A 106 7.49 -17.79 14.52
CA GLN A 106 6.68 -17.40 15.68
C GLN A 106 6.71 -15.89 15.95
N GLU A 107 7.89 -15.26 15.86
CA GLU A 107 8.04 -13.82 16.06
C GLU A 107 7.28 -13.03 14.98
N TYR A 108 7.38 -13.43 13.72
CA TYR A 108 6.66 -12.80 12.62
C TYR A 108 5.14 -13.03 12.70
N GLU A 109 4.69 -14.23 13.08
CA GLU A 109 3.27 -14.53 13.31
C GLU A 109 2.69 -13.68 14.45
N SER A 110 3.41 -13.52 15.55
CA SER A 110 2.99 -12.68 16.69
C SER A 110 2.82 -11.21 16.29
N ASN A 111 3.80 -10.67 15.55
CA ASN A 111 3.76 -9.30 15.05
C ASN A 111 2.67 -9.11 13.98
N LEU A 112 2.43 -10.11 13.14
CA LEU A 112 1.35 -10.11 12.17
C LEU A 112 -0.02 -10.10 12.86
N ASN A 113 -0.24 -10.96 13.86
CA ASN A 113 -1.48 -11.00 14.63
C ASN A 113 -1.76 -9.66 15.31
N THR A 114 -0.75 -9.06 15.95
CA THR A 114 -0.87 -7.72 16.55
C THR A 114 -1.24 -6.66 15.52
N THR A 115 -0.65 -6.73 14.32
CA THR A 115 -0.97 -5.83 13.21
C THR A 115 -2.38 -6.05 12.70
N LEU A 116 -2.83 -7.31 12.56
CA LEU A 116 -4.18 -7.66 12.13
C LEU A 116 -5.22 -7.22 13.16
N GLU A 117 -5.02 -7.47 14.45
CA GLU A 117 -5.91 -7.00 15.53
C GLU A 117 -6.03 -5.48 15.56
N HIS A 118 -4.92 -4.76 15.39
CA HIS A 118 -4.94 -3.30 15.29
C HIS A 118 -5.73 -2.83 14.07
N LEU A 119 -5.54 -3.48 12.92
CA LEU A 119 -6.28 -3.17 11.70
C LEU A 119 -7.76 -3.52 11.83
N GLU A 120 -8.13 -4.68 12.37
CA GLU A 120 -9.51 -5.07 12.66
C GLU A 120 -10.18 -4.09 13.62
N SER A 121 -9.48 -3.65 14.67
CA SER A 121 -9.97 -2.61 15.56
C SER A 121 -10.25 -1.30 14.82
N ILE A 122 -9.36 -0.88 13.91
CA ILE A 122 -9.62 0.29 13.06
C ILE A 122 -10.81 0.04 12.13
N ILE A 123 -10.91 -1.16 11.54
CA ILE A 123 -11.93 -1.50 10.54
C ILE A 123 -13.33 -1.53 11.17
N TYR A 124 -13.48 -2.19 12.32
CA TYR A 124 -14.77 -2.42 12.95
C TYR A 124 -15.21 -1.29 13.89
N ASN A 125 -14.28 -0.46 14.39
CA ASN A 125 -14.62 0.65 15.28
C ASN A 125 -14.61 2.03 14.59
N SER A 126 -14.16 2.13 13.33
CA SER A 126 -14.13 3.41 12.60
C SER A 126 -15.41 3.64 11.80
N ASN A 127 -16.21 4.64 12.21
CA ASN A 127 -17.25 5.22 11.36
C ASN A 127 -16.70 6.21 10.30
N ASP A 128 -15.39 6.48 10.32
CA ASP A 128 -14.74 7.39 9.41
C ASP A 128 -14.34 6.68 8.11
N TYR A 129 -15.12 6.95 7.05
CA TYR A 129 -14.90 6.43 5.71
C TYR A 129 -13.51 6.77 5.16
N GLN A 130 -12.98 7.97 5.42
CA GLN A 130 -11.67 8.36 4.87
C GLN A 130 -10.53 7.61 5.56
N ASN A 131 -10.62 7.43 6.87
CA ASN A 131 -9.67 6.62 7.61
C ASN A 131 -9.65 5.17 7.09
N LEU A 132 -10.82 4.56 6.85
CA LEU A 132 -10.94 3.22 6.27
C LEU A 132 -10.35 3.12 4.85
N VAL A 133 -10.55 4.14 4.02
CA VAL A 133 -9.93 4.21 2.68
C VAL A 133 -8.41 4.34 2.76
N GLU A 134 -7.87 5.13 3.69
CA GLU A 134 -6.44 5.26 3.90
C GLU A 134 -5.81 3.98 4.43
N VAL A 135 -6.48 3.29 5.34
CA VAL A 135 -6.12 1.95 5.84
C VAL A 135 -6.14 0.92 4.71
N SER A 136 -7.18 0.91 3.87
CA SER A 136 -7.26 0.07 2.67
C SER A 136 -6.09 0.31 1.72
N ARG A 137 -5.71 1.56 1.50
CA ARG A 137 -4.56 1.95 0.66
C ARG A 137 -3.23 1.61 1.31
N SER A 138 -3.13 1.70 2.64
CA SER A 138 -1.93 1.33 3.40
C SER A 138 -1.70 -0.18 3.29
N ILE A 139 -2.74 -0.98 3.55
CA ILE A 139 -2.75 -2.42 3.35
C ILE A 139 -2.44 -2.76 1.89
N GLY A 140 -3.11 -2.11 0.92
CA GLY A 140 -2.85 -2.31 -0.50
C GLY A 140 -1.40 -2.02 -0.89
N ARG A 141 -0.79 -0.95 -0.36
CA ARG A 141 0.63 -0.63 -0.59
C ARG A 141 1.57 -1.64 0.06
N ARG A 142 1.25 -2.12 1.26
CA ARG A 142 2.00 -3.18 1.95
C ARG A 142 1.89 -4.52 1.21
N ILE A 143 0.74 -4.83 0.60
CA ILE A 143 0.51 -6.02 -0.23
C ILE A 143 1.23 -5.94 -1.60
N ILE A 144 1.30 -4.75 -2.22
CA ILE A 144 1.93 -4.56 -3.54
C ILE A 144 3.46 -4.70 -3.45
N ASN A 145 4.06 -4.45 -2.28
CA ASN A 145 5.45 -4.80 -2.01
C ASN A 145 5.55 -6.28 -1.58
N GLU A 146 5.35 -7.18 -2.55
CA GLU A 146 5.72 -8.61 -2.57
C GLU A 146 5.74 -9.41 -1.26
N GLN A 147 4.66 -9.47 -0.46
CA GLN A 147 4.47 -10.56 0.53
C GLN A 147 3.00 -10.95 0.66
N GLN A 148 2.68 -12.15 0.18
CA GLN A 148 1.33 -12.71 0.09
C GLN A 148 0.94 -13.41 1.40
N HIS A 149 0.37 -12.67 2.36
CA HIS A 149 -0.40 -13.33 3.43
C HIS A 149 -1.90 -13.38 3.02
N PRO A 150 -2.54 -14.57 2.95
CA PRO A 150 -3.92 -14.74 2.52
C PRO A 150 -4.93 -14.05 3.45
N GLU A 151 -4.59 -13.85 4.73
CA GLU A 151 -5.44 -13.08 5.64
C GLU A 151 -5.51 -11.59 5.26
N PHE A 152 -4.50 -11.01 4.59
CA PHE A 152 -4.62 -9.64 4.06
C PHE A 152 -5.66 -9.54 2.94
N GLY A 153 -5.86 -10.63 2.18
CA GLY A 153 -6.94 -10.72 1.19
C GLY A 153 -8.31 -10.66 1.86
N LYS A 154 -8.51 -11.44 2.93
CA LYS A 154 -9.73 -11.39 3.75
C LYS A 154 -9.93 -10.04 4.42
N LEU A 155 -8.88 -9.45 4.96
CA LEU A 155 -8.93 -8.12 5.59
C LEU A 155 -9.32 -7.04 4.58
N LYS A 156 -8.75 -7.09 3.36
CA LYS A 156 -9.12 -6.20 2.26
C LYS A 156 -10.58 -6.39 1.85
N GLN A 157 -11.08 -7.64 1.85
CA GLN A 157 -12.48 -7.93 1.59
C GLN A 157 -13.39 -7.34 2.69
N HIS A 158 -13.09 -7.54 3.97
CA HIS A 158 -13.84 -6.94 5.08
C HIS A 158 -13.85 -5.41 5.03
N ILE A 159 -12.72 -4.78 4.66
CA ILE A 159 -12.67 -3.33 4.45
C ILE A 159 -13.61 -2.91 3.31
N ALA A 160 -13.63 -3.64 2.20
CA ALA A 160 -14.52 -3.33 1.09
C ALA A 160 -16.00 -3.46 1.50
N GLU A 161 -16.35 -4.52 2.25
CA GLU A 161 -17.70 -4.75 2.77
C GLU A 161 -18.13 -3.63 3.75
N GLN A 162 -17.23 -3.18 4.64
CA GLN A 162 -17.49 -2.07 5.56
C GLN A 162 -17.65 -0.73 4.84
N LEU A 163 -16.81 -0.43 3.85
CA LEU A 163 -16.95 0.77 3.02
C LEU A 163 -18.31 0.78 2.29
N GLU A 164 -18.71 -0.37 1.75
CA GLU A 164 -20.01 -0.52 1.09
C GLU A 164 -21.19 -0.34 2.07
N TYR A 165 -21.06 -0.90 3.29
CA TYR A 165 -22.06 -0.72 4.36
C TYR A 165 -22.21 0.75 4.76
N ILE A 166 -21.11 1.48 4.94
CA ILE A 166 -21.12 2.91 5.25
C ILE A 166 -21.76 3.70 4.10
N GLU A 167 -21.44 3.38 2.84
CA GLU A 167 -22.10 4.01 1.69
C GLU A 167 -23.61 3.74 1.64
N ARG A 168 -24.04 2.50 1.91
CA ARG A 168 -25.47 2.16 1.98
C ARG A 168 -26.18 2.90 3.11
N THR A 169 -25.55 2.99 4.28
CA THR A 169 -26.11 3.68 5.45
C THR A 169 -26.26 5.18 5.17
N ASN A 170 -25.23 5.82 4.61
CA ASN A 170 -25.25 7.21 4.18
C ASN A 170 -26.31 7.51 3.10
N ARG A 171 -26.60 6.54 2.21
CA ARG A 171 -27.70 6.67 1.24
C ARG A 171 -29.05 6.58 1.94
N THR A 172 -29.19 5.64 2.88
CA THR A 172 -30.45 5.38 3.58
C THR A 172 -30.85 6.54 4.49
N GLU A 173 -29.89 7.13 5.21
CA GLU A 173 -30.10 8.34 6.02
C GLU A 173 -30.50 9.55 5.16
N LYS A 174 -30.06 9.63 3.90
CA LYS A 174 -30.51 10.68 2.96
C LYS A 174 -31.93 10.45 2.42
N THR A 175 -32.51 9.26 2.60
CA THR A 175 -33.84 8.89 2.08
C THR A 175 -34.95 8.81 3.13
N LEU A 176 -34.66 8.99 4.43
CA LEU A 176 -35.71 9.14 5.41
C LEU A 176 -36.21 10.59 5.43
N PRO A 177 -37.52 10.85 5.18
CA PRO A 177 -38.05 12.19 5.19
C PRO A 177 -38.07 12.70 6.64
N PRO A 178 -37.43 13.85 6.94
CA PRO A 178 -37.60 14.48 8.23
C PRO A 178 -39.00 15.11 8.26
N GLN A 179 -39.93 14.44 8.96
CA GLN A 179 -41.05 15.17 9.54
C GLN A 179 -40.49 16.08 10.63
N GLN A 180 -40.22 17.34 10.28
CA GLN A 180 -40.61 18.53 11.05
C GLN A 180 -40.03 19.81 10.41
N THR A 181 -40.97 20.68 10.02
CA THR A 181 -40.83 22.11 9.70
C THR A 181 -39.81 22.50 8.65
N GLU A 182 -40.32 22.68 7.44
CA GLU A 182 -39.72 23.36 6.30
C GLU A 182 -39.01 24.66 6.71
N LYS A 183 -37.68 24.63 6.72
CA LYS A 183 -36.90 25.74 6.18
C LYS A 183 -36.54 25.37 4.75
N PRO A 184 -36.85 26.23 3.75
CA PRO A 184 -36.60 25.91 2.36
C PRO A 184 -35.11 25.66 2.15
N LYS A 185 -34.80 24.46 1.65
CA LYS A 185 -33.48 24.10 1.13
C LYS A 185 -33.26 25.00 -0.09
N PRO A 186 -32.23 25.87 -0.12
CA PRO A 186 -32.00 26.69 -1.29
C PRO A 186 -31.73 25.74 -2.46
N GLU A 187 -32.49 25.90 -3.54
CA GLU A 187 -32.19 25.29 -4.83
C GLU A 187 -30.73 25.61 -5.13
N GLN A 188 -29.87 24.59 -5.16
CA GLN A 188 -28.49 24.78 -5.58
C GLN A 188 -28.53 25.11 -7.07
N GLU A 189 -28.51 26.40 -7.39
CA GLU A 189 -28.39 26.88 -8.76
C GLU A 189 -27.13 26.26 -9.37
N THR A 190 -27.30 25.68 -10.56
CA THR A 190 -26.17 25.16 -11.34
C THR A 190 -25.33 26.35 -11.78
N PRO A 191 -24.00 26.36 -11.53
CA PRO A 191 -23.16 27.49 -11.86
C PRO A 191 -23.16 27.73 -13.37
N LYS A 192 -23.32 28.98 -13.77
CA LYS A 192 -23.35 29.43 -15.18
C LYS A 192 -22.02 29.98 -15.63
N THR A 193 -21.19 30.45 -14.69
CA THR A 193 -19.88 31.04 -14.96
C THR A 193 -18.79 30.29 -14.22
N PHE A 194 -17.56 30.35 -14.73
CA PHE A 194 -16.39 29.75 -14.07
C PHE A 194 -16.21 30.27 -12.64
N ASP A 195 -16.46 31.56 -12.41
CA ASP A 195 -16.24 32.22 -11.13
C ASP A 195 -17.22 31.70 -10.04
N GLU A 196 -18.45 31.31 -10.44
CA GLU A 196 -19.46 30.70 -9.54
C GLU A 196 -19.08 29.30 -9.04
N LEU A 197 -18.07 28.67 -9.63
CA LEU A 197 -17.50 27.42 -9.10
C LEU A 197 -16.88 27.62 -7.71
N PHE A 198 -16.41 28.83 -7.41
CA PHE A 198 -15.67 29.12 -6.19
C PHE A 198 -16.61 29.47 -5.03
N HIS A 199 -16.18 29.14 -3.81
CA HIS A 199 -16.87 29.60 -2.60
C HIS A 199 -16.64 31.10 -2.35
N ASN A 200 -15.46 31.62 -2.71
CA ASN A 200 -15.12 33.03 -2.69
C ASN A 200 -14.55 33.43 -4.07
N ILE A 201 -15.15 34.44 -4.71
CA ILE A 201 -14.73 34.93 -6.03
C ILE A 201 -13.31 35.52 -6.02
N GLU A 202 -12.84 36.02 -4.89
CA GLU A 202 -11.48 36.56 -4.74
C GLU A 202 -10.40 35.48 -4.91
N LEU A 203 -10.77 34.21 -4.75
CA LEU A 203 -9.87 33.07 -4.96
C LEU A 203 -9.73 32.65 -6.41
N VAL A 204 -10.58 33.14 -7.30
CA VAL A 204 -10.57 32.77 -8.72
C VAL A 204 -9.20 33.09 -9.33
N GLN A 205 -8.75 34.33 -9.18
CA GLN A 205 -7.52 34.80 -9.81
C GLN A 205 -6.27 34.10 -9.26
N PRO A 206 -6.04 34.04 -7.93
CA PRO A 206 -4.94 33.27 -7.35
C PRO A 206 -4.92 31.80 -7.80
N SER A 207 -6.10 31.18 -7.92
CA SER A 207 -6.21 29.78 -8.33
C SER A 207 -5.82 29.57 -9.80
N ILE A 208 -6.10 30.52 -10.67
CA ILE A 208 -5.67 30.49 -12.07
C ILE A 208 -4.18 30.79 -12.19
N ASP A 209 -3.65 31.70 -11.38
CA ASP A 209 -2.22 32.06 -11.41
C ASP A 209 -1.32 30.86 -11.08
N ILE A 210 -1.80 29.89 -10.30
CA ILE A 210 -1.13 28.59 -10.13
C ILE A 210 -0.77 27.96 -11.49
N LEU A 211 -1.68 28.01 -12.47
CA LEU A 211 -1.46 27.41 -13.79
C LEU A 211 -0.39 28.14 -14.62
N LYS A 212 -0.10 29.41 -14.29
CA LYS A 212 1.01 30.19 -14.88
C LYS A 212 2.34 29.86 -14.23
N GLU A 213 2.32 29.47 -12.95
CA GLU A 213 3.53 29.28 -12.14
C GLU A 213 4.01 27.83 -12.01
N ILE A 214 3.19 26.83 -12.39
CA ILE A 214 3.61 25.43 -12.45
C ILE A 214 4.73 25.31 -13.51
N GLU A 215 5.71 24.43 -13.28
CA GLU A 215 6.79 24.18 -14.24
C GLU A 215 6.57 22.83 -14.97
N PRO A 216 6.42 22.82 -16.31
CA PRO A 216 6.32 23.99 -17.20
C PRO A 216 4.95 24.68 -17.11
N PRO A 217 4.87 26.00 -17.40
CA PRO A 217 3.60 26.74 -17.37
C PRO A 217 2.54 26.12 -18.26
N LEU A 218 1.30 26.10 -17.77
CA LEU A 218 0.18 25.48 -18.47
C LEU A 218 -0.64 26.49 -19.24
N ILE A 219 -0.66 27.73 -18.75
CA ILE A 219 -1.28 28.86 -19.41
C ILE A 219 -0.29 30.02 -19.47
N ASP A 220 -0.41 30.86 -20.49
CA ASP A 220 0.35 32.11 -20.59
C ASP A 220 -0.32 33.27 -19.83
N THR A 221 0.28 34.46 -19.92
CA THR A 221 -0.24 35.70 -19.30
C THR A 221 -1.62 36.11 -19.84
N ASP A 222 -1.98 35.69 -21.06
CA ASP A 222 -3.22 35.99 -21.75
C ASP A 222 -4.31 34.92 -21.54
N TYR A 223 -4.05 33.95 -20.65
CA TYR A 223 -4.88 32.80 -20.34
C TYR A 223 -5.03 31.79 -21.50
N ASN A 224 -4.12 31.78 -22.48
CA ASN A 224 -4.09 30.73 -23.48
C ASN A 224 -3.44 29.47 -22.90
N TYR A 225 -4.07 28.33 -23.14
CA TYR A 225 -3.49 27.04 -22.80
C TYR A 225 -2.29 26.73 -23.71
N ILE A 226 -1.13 26.53 -23.09
CA ILE A 226 0.15 26.18 -23.72
C ILE A 226 0.69 24.83 -23.23
N GLY A 227 0.01 24.22 -22.26
CA GLY A 227 0.36 22.91 -21.71
C GLY A 227 0.23 21.77 -22.73
N ARG A 228 1.03 20.71 -22.54
CA ARG A 228 0.97 19.51 -23.39
C ARG A 228 0.02 18.43 -22.87
N LEU A 229 -0.23 18.41 -21.55
CA LEU A 229 -1.00 17.36 -20.89
C LEU A 229 -2.28 17.92 -20.28
N LYS A 230 -3.44 17.68 -20.93
CA LYS A 230 -4.73 18.21 -20.46
C LYS A 230 -5.17 17.66 -19.10
N GLY A 231 -4.77 16.43 -18.76
CA GLY A 231 -5.12 15.77 -17.50
C GLY A 231 -4.66 16.53 -16.24
N ILE A 232 -3.69 17.43 -16.36
CA ILE A 232 -3.27 18.28 -15.24
C ILE A 232 -4.36 19.24 -14.77
N ILE A 233 -5.24 19.69 -15.68
CA ILE A 233 -6.38 20.55 -15.34
C ILE A 233 -7.39 19.79 -14.48
N CYS A 234 -7.54 18.47 -14.70
CA CYS A 234 -8.33 17.61 -13.82
C CYS A 234 -7.71 17.52 -12.42
N VAL A 235 -6.39 17.29 -12.33
CA VAL A 235 -5.68 17.21 -11.05
C VAL A 235 -5.78 18.53 -10.28
N TRP A 236 -5.67 19.67 -10.98
CA TRP A 236 -5.82 21.00 -10.39
C TRP A 236 -7.23 21.24 -9.84
N ILE A 237 -8.28 20.98 -10.62
CA ILE A 237 -9.65 21.20 -10.13
C ILE A 237 -9.99 20.26 -8.96
N ASP A 238 -9.53 19.00 -9.01
CA ASP A 238 -9.73 18.04 -7.92
C ASP A 238 -9.04 18.49 -6.63
N GLU A 239 -7.86 19.09 -6.71
CA GLU A 239 -7.16 19.65 -5.55
C GLU A 239 -7.88 20.89 -5.00
N LEU A 240 -8.35 21.79 -5.87
CA LEU A 240 -9.16 22.94 -5.45
C LEU A 240 -10.45 22.52 -4.74
N GLN A 241 -11.12 21.46 -5.22
CA GLN A 241 -12.28 20.88 -4.55
C GLN A 241 -11.90 20.26 -3.20
N ARG A 242 -10.82 19.48 -3.14
CA ARG A 242 -10.32 18.84 -1.92
C ARG A 242 -10.00 19.86 -0.83
N GLN A 243 -9.48 21.03 -1.20
CA GLN A 243 -9.14 22.09 -0.25
C GLN A 243 -10.32 23.01 0.11
N GLY A 244 -11.50 22.80 -0.50
CA GLY A 244 -12.71 23.57 -0.24
C GLY A 244 -12.72 24.97 -0.87
N ILE A 245 -11.88 25.20 -1.89
CA ILE A 245 -11.83 26.46 -2.63
C ILE A 245 -12.93 26.50 -3.70
N VAL A 246 -13.09 25.38 -4.41
CA VAL A 246 -14.15 25.15 -5.39
C VAL A 246 -15.24 24.28 -4.76
N LYS A 247 -16.49 24.63 -5.02
CA LYS A 247 -17.68 23.89 -4.58
C LYS A 247 -17.64 22.45 -5.10
N HIS A 248 -18.20 21.54 -4.31
CA HIS A 248 -18.33 20.16 -4.74
C HIS A 248 -19.48 20.02 -5.74
N TYR A 249 -19.15 19.60 -6.96
CA TYR A 249 -20.13 19.25 -7.99
C TYR A 249 -19.90 17.80 -8.42
N SER A 250 -20.93 16.97 -8.28
CA SER A 250 -20.91 15.58 -8.72
C SER A 250 -21.01 15.46 -10.24
N ASP A 251 -21.73 16.39 -10.88
CA ASP A 251 -21.81 16.46 -12.34
C ASP A 251 -20.52 17.09 -12.90
N ARG A 252 -19.74 16.26 -13.61
CA ARG A 252 -18.47 16.67 -14.19
C ARG A 252 -18.63 17.50 -15.46
N LYS A 253 -19.81 17.50 -16.08
CA LYS A 253 -20.14 18.36 -17.23
C LYS A 253 -19.94 19.84 -16.92
N ILE A 254 -20.20 20.21 -15.68
CA ILE A 254 -20.02 21.58 -15.18
C ILE A 254 -18.57 22.04 -15.36
N PHE A 255 -17.58 21.21 -15.02
CA PHE A 255 -16.18 21.58 -15.19
C PHE A 255 -15.76 21.63 -16.66
N ALA A 256 -16.21 20.64 -17.44
CA ALA A 256 -15.91 20.57 -18.87
C ALA A 256 -16.48 21.76 -19.66
N SER A 257 -17.63 22.31 -19.24
CA SER A 257 -18.26 23.47 -19.88
C SER A 257 -17.72 24.81 -19.40
N LEU A 258 -17.37 24.95 -18.12
CA LEU A 258 -16.99 26.24 -17.53
C LEU A 258 -15.49 26.54 -17.60
N ILE A 259 -14.60 25.55 -17.48
CA ILE A 259 -13.15 25.77 -17.53
C ILE A 259 -12.71 26.39 -18.88
N PRO A 260 -13.16 25.90 -20.05
CA PRO A 260 -12.82 26.51 -21.34
C PRO A 260 -13.31 27.95 -21.53
N GLN A 261 -14.28 28.42 -20.73
CA GLN A 261 -14.72 29.82 -20.79
C GLN A 261 -13.67 30.77 -20.20
N LYS A 262 -12.88 30.29 -19.24
CA LYS A 262 -11.82 31.08 -18.59
C LYS A 262 -10.45 30.87 -19.23
N ILE A 263 -10.13 29.64 -19.64
CA ILE A 263 -8.86 29.29 -20.27
C ILE A 263 -9.04 29.22 -21.79
N LYS A 264 -8.46 30.18 -22.50
CA LYS A 264 -8.52 30.28 -23.97
C LYS A 264 -7.75 29.13 -24.62
N ARG A 265 -8.17 28.74 -25.83
CA ARG A 265 -7.56 27.66 -26.63
C ARG A 265 -7.51 26.30 -25.91
N PHE A 266 -8.26 26.16 -24.84
CA PHE A 266 -8.42 24.91 -24.11
C PHE A 266 -9.74 24.25 -24.48
N SER A 267 -9.71 22.93 -24.60
CA SER A 267 -10.90 22.10 -24.73
C SER A 267 -10.67 20.81 -23.98
N ILE A 268 -11.70 20.30 -23.31
CA ILE A 268 -11.62 19.05 -22.56
C ILE A 268 -12.98 18.36 -22.56
N ASP A 269 -12.96 17.05 -22.75
CA ASP A 269 -14.19 16.25 -22.71
C ASP A 269 -14.55 15.92 -21.26
N GLU A 270 -15.85 15.79 -20.99
CA GLU A 270 -16.36 15.38 -19.68
C GLU A 270 -15.71 14.07 -19.19
N SER A 271 -15.42 13.14 -20.11
CA SER A 271 -14.87 11.81 -19.80
C SER A 271 -13.44 11.85 -19.23
N MET A 272 -12.77 13.00 -19.32
CA MET A 272 -11.46 13.23 -18.69
C MET A 272 -11.59 13.47 -17.19
N PHE A 273 -12.74 13.96 -16.73
CA PHE A 273 -13.06 14.15 -15.32
C PHE A 273 -13.69 12.86 -14.79
N GLY A 274 -12.99 12.19 -13.87
CA GLY A 274 -13.41 10.88 -13.32
C GLY A 274 -12.51 9.72 -13.71
N LYS A 275 -11.64 9.89 -14.73
CA LYS A 275 -10.52 8.98 -14.97
C LYS A 275 -9.31 9.41 -14.14
N TYR A 276 -8.65 8.45 -13.51
CA TYR A 276 -7.41 8.69 -12.79
C TYR A 276 -6.31 9.10 -13.78
N GLN A 277 -5.85 10.36 -13.70
CA GLN A 277 -4.87 10.92 -14.62
C GLN A 277 -3.44 10.59 -14.14
N SER A 278 -3.09 9.31 -14.08
CA SER A 278 -1.86 8.80 -13.45
C SER A 278 -0.59 9.56 -13.84
N LYS A 279 -0.41 9.86 -15.12
CA LYS A 279 0.73 10.64 -15.62
C LYS A 279 0.74 12.08 -15.10
N ALA A 280 -0.41 12.73 -15.06
CA ALA A 280 -0.51 14.10 -14.54
C ALA A 280 -0.35 14.12 -13.01
N GLU A 281 -0.90 13.12 -12.34
CA GLU A 281 -0.85 13.03 -10.88
C GLU A 281 0.56 12.79 -10.37
N ASN A 282 1.26 11.81 -10.94
CA ASN A 282 2.64 11.50 -10.55
C ASN A 282 3.59 12.69 -10.76
N ASN A 283 3.36 13.49 -11.81
CA ASN A 283 4.26 14.56 -12.19
C ASN A 283 3.96 15.89 -11.49
N TYR A 284 2.70 16.17 -11.18
CA TYR A 284 2.29 17.54 -10.81
C TYR A 284 1.48 17.66 -9.52
N ARG A 285 0.99 16.56 -8.94
CA ARG A 285 0.13 16.62 -7.76
C ARG A 285 0.78 17.35 -6.58
N THR A 286 2.05 17.07 -6.31
CA THR A 286 2.77 17.67 -5.18
C THR A 286 2.94 19.18 -5.35
N ASP A 287 3.29 19.63 -6.56
CA ASP A 287 3.47 21.07 -6.84
C ASP A 287 2.13 21.82 -6.78
N ILE A 288 1.10 21.27 -7.45
CA ILE A 288 -0.28 21.81 -7.39
C ILE A 288 -0.75 21.90 -5.93
N LYS A 289 -0.63 20.82 -5.15
CA LYS A 289 -1.03 20.80 -3.73
C LYS A 289 -0.30 21.89 -2.94
N THR A 290 1.01 22.03 -3.15
CA THR A 290 1.81 23.03 -2.44
C THR A 290 1.37 24.45 -2.75
N LYS A 291 1.12 24.76 -4.03
CA LYS A 291 0.66 26.09 -4.46
C LYS A 291 -0.77 26.39 -4.00
N VAL A 292 -1.68 25.43 -4.10
CA VAL A 292 -3.06 25.57 -3.62
C VAL A 292 -3.12 25.81 -2.10
N SER A 293 -2.31 25.09 -1.31
CA SER A 293 -2.25 25.29 0.14
C SER A 293 -1.82 26.70 0.54
N LYS A 294 -0.96 27.37 -0.25
CA LYS A 294 -0.56 28.75 0.01
C LYS A 294 -1.73 29.73 -0.12
N ILE A 295 -2.63 29.52 -1.09
CA ILE A 295 -3.85 30.34 -1.25
C ILE A 295 -4.68 30.29 0.03
N LYS A 296 -4.88 29.08 0.59
CA LYS A 296 -5.68 28.89 1.80
C LYS A 296 -5.05 29.52 3.05
N LEU A 297 -3.73 29.44 3.19
CA LEU A 297 -3.01 30.06 4.31
C LEU A 297 -3.09 31.60 4.27
N SER A 298 -3.07 32.19 3.08
CA SER A 298 -3.26 33.64 2.90
C SER A 298 -4.66 34.11 3.30
N GLN A 299 -5.69 33.26 3.23
CA GLN A 299 -7.04 33.61 3.70
C GLN A 299 -7.17 33.62 5.23
N ASN A 300 -6.49 32.72 5.93
CA ASN A 300 -6.60 32.60 7.39
C ASN A 300 -5.74 33.63 8.15
N SER A 301 -4.94 34.41 7.42
CA SER A 301 -4.04 35.44 7.98
C SER A 301 -4.59 36.87 7.85
N GLN A 302 -5.82 37.00 7.32
CA GLN A 302 -6.60 38.24 7.26
C GLN A 302 -7.78 38.15 8.22
#